data_AF-A0A9Q1BUF9-F1
#
_entry.id   AF-A0A9Q1BUF9-F1
#
_cell.length_a   1.000
_cell.length_b   1.000
_cell.length_c   1.000
_cell.angle_alpha   90.00
_cell.angle_beta   90.00
_cell.angle_gamma   90.00
#
_symmetry.space_group_name_H-M   'P 1'
#
loop_
_entity.id
_entity.type
_entity.pdbx_description
1 polymer ?
#
loop_
_entity_poly.entity_id
_entity_poly.type
_entity_poly.pdbx_seq_one_letter_code
_entity_poly.pdbx_strand_id
1 'polypeptide(L)'
;MANEVTKITSSACFLLFFNISVGLLVTMQALHYFRNSGSLDNAWQIVPSKTPDNMELNTSLDVEKRGDYYIHHVPPSFERTLPILNSVTYVTHCSPHNLRYLPSLLERWNGPVSLAIITSSGDFQAAIRAINSLYVCYPAIALHVTFHVVIPEDHESSISIGNDQRSFEVPCNQLIKYLFENLKGRNFELKGLPYPGNILTNVARLHATTNFILVADIDLSPSLGFYEQTVKFFKEKVTHEDLKKTAFIVPTFEIEEINYVPMDKDDLAIAVDGGHARQFHKETCPHCHKISNYERWFKLKASTT
;
A
#
# COMPACT_ATOMS: atom_id res chain seq x y z
N MET A 1 -17.89 -1.69 5.53
CA MET A 1 -17.17 -0.60 4.83
C MET A 1 -17.14 -0.72 3.31
N ALA A 2 -16.80 -1.87 2.72
CA ALA A 2 -16.79 -2.00 1.25
C ALA A 2 -18.17 -1.80 0.59
N ASN A 3 -19.27 -2.15 1.27
CA ASN A 3 -20.65 -1.96 0.77
C ASN A 3 -21.15 -0.51 0.83
N GLU A 4 -20.37 0.41 1.40
CA GLU A 4 -20.81 1.77 1.73
C GLU A 4 -20.10 2.82 0.87
N VAL A 5 -19.30 2.40 -0.09
CA VAL A 5 -18.58 3.26 -1.03
C VAL A 5 -19.53 3.98 -2.00
N THR A 6 -19.16 5.19 -2.41
CA THR A 6 -19.94 5.95 -3.39
C THR A 6 -19.59 5.47 -4.80
N LYS A 7 -20.57 4.87 -5.51
CA LYS A 7 -20.44 4.47 -6.93
C LYS A 7 -20.63 5.68 -7.85
N ILE A 8 -19.72 5.87 -8.80
CA ILE A 8 -19.83 6.88 -9.88
C ILE A 8 -19.76 6.18 -11.23
N THR A 9 -20.69 6.48 -12.14
CA THR A 9 -20.73 5.96 -13.51
C THR A 9 -20.60 7.10 -14.52
N SER A 10 -19.88 6.88 -15.63
CA SER A 10 -19.74 7.89 -16.70
C SER A 10 -20.13 7.36 -18.08
N SER A 11 -20.91 8.14 -18.84
CA SER A 11 -21.22 7.89 -20.26
C SER A 11 -20.04 8.28 -21.18
N ALA A 12 -19.25 9.28 -20.80
CA ALA A 12 -18.11 9.82 -21.56
C ALA A 12 -16.98 10.17 -20.58
N CYS A 13 -15.97 9.30 -20.46
CA CYS A 13 -14.83 9.52 -19.58
C CYS A 13 -13.61 9.84 -20.45
N PHE A 14 -13.49 11.10 -20.86
CA PHE A 14 -12.21 11.68 -21.22
C PHE A 14 -11.68 12.39 -19.97
N LEU A 15 -10.52 11.94 -19.51
CA LEU A 15 -9.61 12.66 -18.60
C LEU A 15 -10.14 12.95 -17.19
N LEU A 16 -9.87 12.03 -16.26
CA LEU A 16 -9.61 12.37 -14.86
C LEU A 16 -8.21 11.87 -14.51
N PHE A 17 -7.20 12.59 -15.00
CA PHE A 17 -5.92 12.67 -14.31
C PHE A 17 -6.04 13.84 -13.32
N PHE A 18 -6.34 13.52 -12.07
CA PHE A 18 -5.98 14.39 -10.95
C PHE A 18 -5.18 13.54 -9.98
N ASN A 19 -3.90 13.87 -9.85
CA ASN A 19 -3.06 13.54 -8.70
C ASN A 19 -3.76 14.05 -7.44
N ILE A 20 -4.63 13.27 -6.84
CA ILE A 20 -5.01 13.40 -5.44
C ILE A 20 -5.28 11.97 -4.99
N SER A 21 -4.46 11.46 -4.09
CA SER A 21 -4.62 10.17 -3.44
C SER A 21 -5.98 10.10 -2.74
N VAL A 22 -6.81 9.11 -3.11
CA VAL A 22 -8.23 9.01 -2.71
C VAL A 22 -8.57 7.54 -2.42
N GLY A 23 -8.76 7.20 -1.13
CA GLY A 23 -9.26 5.89 -0.66
C GLY A 23 -9.51 5.83 0.87
N LEU A 24 -10.39 4.94 1.43
CA LEU A 24 -10.66 4.81 2.89
C LEU A 24 -9.36 4.42 3.54
N LEU A 25 -8.73 5.38 4.15
CA LEU A 25 -7.42 5.18 4.67
C LEU A 25 -7.18 6.27 5.71
N VAL A 26 -6.60 5.88 6.82
CA VAL A 26 -6.25 6.77 7.91
C VAL A 26 -4.80 7.20 7.71
N THR A 27 -4.51 8.49 7.51
CA THR A 27 -3.12 8.99 7.51
C THR A 27 -2.60 8.99 8.94
N MET A 28 -1.53 8.24 9.22
CA MET A 28 -0.76 8.34 10.47
C MET A 28 0.45 9.26 10.25
N GLN A 29 0.52 10.41 10.91
CA GLN A 29 1.75 11.19 11.02
C GLN A 29 2.62 10.73 12.21
N ALA A 30 2.97 9.44 12.29
CA ALA A 30 3.46 8.88 13.54
C ALA A 30 4.92 9.25 13.84
N LEU A 31 5.10 10.16 14.80
CA LEU A 31 6.25 10.16 15.69
C LEU A 31 5.89 9.29 16.91
N HIS A 32 6.56 8.12 17.01
CA HIS A 32 6.58 7.20 18.16
C HIS A 32 5.34 6.32 18.40
N TYR A 33 5.40 5.06 17.95
CA TYR A 33 4.86 3.95 18.74
C TYR A 33 5.56 2.61 18.43
N PHE A 34 6.16 1.99 19.45
CA PHE A 34 6.61 0.60 19.49
C PHE A 34 6.19 0.05 20.86
N ARG A 35 5.19 -0.84 20.94
CA ARG A 35 5.13 -1.86 22.01
C ARG A 35 4.12 -2.98 21.76
N ASN A 36 4.66 -4.20 21.83
CA ASN A 36 4.06 -5.49 22.20
C ASN A 36 2.66 -5.84 21.68
N SER A 37 2.59 -6.55 20.56
CA SER A 37 1.51 -7.51 20.30
C SER A 37 1.97 -8.91 20.70
N GLY A 38 1.29 -9.46 21.70
CA GLY A 38 1.39 -10.87 22.08
C GLY A 38 0.79 -11.78 21.01
N SER A 39 1.26 -13.02 21.01
CA SER A 39 0.86 -14.13 20.13
C SER A 39 -0.66 -14.17 19.85
N LEU A 40 -0.99 -14.19 18.56
CA LEU A 40 -2.22 -14.80 18.06
C LEU A 40 -1.84 -16.07 17.27
N ASP A 41 -1.51 -17.11 18.03
CA ASP A 41 -1.57 -18.48 17.55
C ASP A 41 -3.04 -18.84 17.30
N ASN A 42 -3.43 -19.07 16.04
CA ASN A 42 -3.90 -20.38 15.58
C ASN A 42 -4.50 -20.37 14.16
N ALA A 43 -4.09 -21.42 13.43
CA ALA A 43 -4.80 -22.12 12.35
C ALA A 43 -4.80 -21.55 10.92
N TRP A 44 -3.61 -21.53 10.30
CA TRP A 44 -3.47 -22.06 8.94
C TRP A 44 -2.38 -23.13 8.97
N GLN A 45 -2.73 -24.39 8.67
CA GLN A 45 -1.73 -25.44 8.52
C GLN A 45 -0.91 -25.16 7.25
N ILE A 46 0.17 -24.40 7.41
CA ILE A 46 1.25 -24.31 6.45
C ILE A 46 1.98 -25.66 6.52
N VAL A 47 1.86 -26.49 5.49
CA VAL A 47 2.77 -27.62 5.31
C VAL A 47 4.14 -27.02 4.97
N PRO A 48 5.17 -27.13 5.83
CA PRO A 48 6.46 -26.58 5.53
C PRO A 48 7.17 -27.53 4.56
N SER A 49 7.06 -27.29 3.26
CA SER A 49 7.92 -27.98 2.30
C SER A 49 9.29 -27.31 2.30
N LYS A 50 10.16 -27.79 3.20
CA LYS A 50 11.60 -27.53 3.29
C LYS A 50 11.98 -26.06 3.53
N THR A 51 12.63 -25.81 4.67
CA THR A 51 13.53 -24.66 4.82
C THR A 51 14.59 -24.74 3.72
N PRO A 52 14.65 -23.80 2.77
CA PRO A 52 15.81 -23.69 1.92
C PRO A 52 16.85 -22.90 2.71
N ASP A 53 17.71 -23.63 3.43
CA ASP A 53 19.09 -23.14 3.57
C ASP A 53 19.55 -22.91 2.12
N ASN A 54 19.78 -21.64 1.78
CA ASN A 54 20.13 -21.13 0.45
C ASN A 54 18.93 -20.90 -0.49
N MET A 55 18.04 -19.96 -0.14
CA MET A 55 17.19 -19.29 -1.14
C MET A 55 18.05 -18.29 -1.93
N GLU A 56 18.83 -18.79 -2.90
CA GLU A 56 19.37 -17.93 -3.95
C GLU A 56 18.17 -17.43 -4.77
N LEU A 57 17.78 -16.16 -4.59
CA LEU A 57 16.85 -15.46 -5.47
C LEU A 57 17.50 -15.39 -6.86
N ASN A 58 17.22 -16.39 -7.69
CA ASN A 58 17.66 -16.39 -9.09
C ASN A 58 16.83 -15.32 -9.83
N THR A 59 17.29 -14.08 -9.75
CA THR A 59 16.66 -12.92 -10.36
C THR A 59 17.62 -12.34 -11.38
N SER A 60 17.49 -12.77 -12.64
CA SER A 60 17.57 -11.78 -13.70
C SER A 60 16.46 -10.76 -13.38
N LEU A 61 16.77 -9.72 -12.58
CA LEU A 61 15.83 -8.66 -12.28
C LEU A 61 15.25 -8.22 -13.62
N ASP A 62 13.95 -8.45 -13.82
CA ASP A 62 13.28 -7.96 -15.02
C ASP A 62 13.38 -6.44 -14.95
N VAL A 63 14.14 -5.85 -15.88
CA VAL A 63 14.39 -4.42 -15.93
C VAL A 63 13.56 -3.83 -17.05
N GLU A 64 12.55 -3.08 -16.65
CA GLU A 64 11.71 -2.32 -17.56
C GLU A 64 12.21 -0.87 -17.64
N LYS A 65 12.30 -0.29 -18.84
CA LYS A 65 12.54 1.16 -19.03
C LYS A 65 11.23 1.85 -19.39
N ARG A 66 10.87 2.92 -18.66
CA ARG A 66 9.70 3.78 -18.95
C ARG A 66 10.07 5.25 -18.88
N GLY A 67 10.15 5.89 -20.05
CA GLY A 67 10.66 7.26 -20.14
C GLY A 67 12.08 7.31 -19.57
N ASP A 68 12.31 8.28 -18.68
CA ASP A 68 13.59 8.50 -18.02
C ASP A 68 13.71 7.70 -16.70
N TYR A 69 13.10 6.51 -16.62
CA TYR A 69 13.13 5.67 -15.42
C TYR A 69 13.42 4.20 -15.76
N TYR A 70 14.26 3.58 -14.95
CA TYR A 70 14.49 2.14 -14.89
C TYR A 70 13.69 1.53 -13.74
N ILE A 71 13.03 0.41 -13.98
CA ILE A 71 12.15 -0.25 -13.03
C ILE A 71 12.65 -1.68 -12.84
N HIS A 72 12.95 -2.02 -11.60
CA HIS A 72 13.35 -3.36 -11.18
C HIS A 72 12.18 -4.03 -10.44
N HIS A 73 11.64 -5.09 -11.02
CA HIS A 73 10.57 -5.85 -10.40
C HIS A 73 11.12 -6.87 -9.40
N VAL A 74 10.62 -6.82 -8.16
CA VAL A 74 10.95 -7.79 -7.11
C VAL A 74 9.66 -8.52 -6.74
N PRO A 75 9.44 -9.75 -7.25
CA PRO A 75 8.23 -10.51 -6.98
C PRO A 75 8.15 -10.95 -5.51
N PRO A 76 6.95 -11.37 -5.04
CA PRO A 76 6.80 -12.03 -3.75
C PRO A 76 7.69 -13.27 -3.65
N SER A 77 8.13 -13.62 -2.44
CA SER A 77 8.97 -14.81 -2.20
C SER A 77 8.25 -16.14 -2.44
N PHE A 78 6.91 -16.11 -2.54
CA PHE A 78 6.09 -17.30 -2.75
C PHE A 78 5.15 -17.11 -3.94
N GLU A 79 5.16 -18.05 -4.87
CA GLU A 79 4.15 -18.11 -5.93
C GLU A 79 2.79 -18.45 -5.34
N ARG A 80 1.76 -17.69 -5.72
CA ARG A 80 0.39 -17.89 -5.24
C ARG A 80 -0.59 -18.03 -6.40
N THR A 81 -1.52 -18.97 -6.24
CA THR A 81 -2.80 -18.98 -6.96
C THR A 81 -3.80 -18.06 -6.25
N LEU A 82 -3.66 -16.75 -6.45
CA LEU A 82 -4.70 -15.79 -6.04
C LEU A 82 -5.89 -15.90 -7.00
N PRO A 83 -7.14 -15.83 -6.51
CA PRO A 83 -8.26 -15.60 -7.40
C PRO A 83 -8.14 -14.20 -7.99
N ILE A 84 -7.71 -14.13 -9.26
CA ILE A 84 -7.55 -12.89 -10.05
C ILE A 84 -8.90 -12.15 -10.17
N LEU A 85 -9.99 -12.92 -10.23
CA LEU A 85 -11.35 -12.41 -10.35
C LEU A 85 -11.95 -12.03 -9.00
N ASN A 86 -12.64 -10.89 -9.01
CA ASN A 86 -13.34 -10.30 -7.87
C ASN A 86 -12.39 -9.98 -6.71
N SER A 87 -11.15 -9.66 -7.05
CA SER A 87 -10.10 -9.33 -6.09
C SER A 87 -9.55 -7.95 -6.37
N VAL A 88 -8.96 -7.36 -5.34
CA VAL A 88 -8.46 -5.99 -5.35
C VAL A 88 -6.99 -6.01 -5.00
N THR A 89 -6.18 -5.31 -5.78
CA THR A 89 -4.77 -5.03 -5.46
C THR A 89 -4.69 -3.64 -4.88
N TYR A 90 -4.04 -3.50 -3.72
CA TYR A 90 -3.68 -2.20 -3.17
C TYR A 90 -2.48 -1.65 -3.96
N VAL A 91 -2.69 -0.55 -4.65
CA VAL A 91 -1.71 0.09 -5.52
C VAL A 91 -1.20 1.33 -4.81
N THR A 92 0.09 1.34 -4.49
CA THR A 92 0.71 2.42 -3.72
C THR A 92 2.13 2.71 -4.16
N HIS A 93 2.70 3.79 -3.64
CA HIS A 93 4.09 4.14 -3.86
C HIS A 93 4.71 4.81 -2.64
N CYS A 94 6.03 4.75 -2.53
CA CYS A 94 6.73 5.37 -1.42
C CYS A 94 8.19 5.70 -1.73
N SER A 95 8.80 6.50 -0.86
CA SER A 95 10.25 6.57 -0.69
C SER A 95 10.70 5.47 0.30
N PRO A 96 11.97 5.00 0.26
CA PRO A 96 12.43 3.86 1.08
C PRO A 96 12.15 3.97 2.59
N HIS A 97 12.27 5.16 3.19
CA HIS A 97 11.98 5.36 4.62
C HIS A 97 10.51 5.08 5.00
N ASN A 98 9.57 5.22 4.05
CA ASN A 98 8.15 4.99 4.26
C ASN A 98 7.75 3.51 4.16
N LEU A 99 8.69 2.60 3.84
CA LEU A 99 8.48 1.16 3.94
C LEU A 99 8.10 0.70 5.36
N ARG A 100 8.37 1.53 6.37
CA ARG A 100 7.95 1.34 7.77
C ARG A 100 6.45 1.12 7.97
N TYR A 101 5.61 1.64 7.07
CA TYR A 101 4.15 1.54 7.20
C TYR A 101 3.59 0.20 6.69
N LEU A 102 4.39 -0.54 5.90
CA LEU A 102 3.93 -1.74 5.21
C LEU A 102 3.44 -2.86 6.14
N PRO A 103 4.08 -3.16 7.30
CA PRO A 103 3.54 -4.14 8.23
C PRO A 103 2.15 -3.78 8.73
N SER A 104 1.95 -2.56 9.23
CA SER A 104 0.65 -2.11 9.74
C SER A 104 -0.42 -2.03 8.66
N LEU A 105 -0.04 -1.70 7.42
CA LEU A 105 -0.95 -1.74 6.28
C LEU A 105 -1.46 -3.17 6.05
N LEU A 106 -0.56 -4.16 6.03
CA LEU A 106 -0.92 -5.55 5.77
C LEU A 106 -1.67 -6.24 6.91
N GLU A 107 -1.48 -5.81 8.16
CA GLU A 107 -2.31 -6.28 9.29
C GLU A 107 -3.80 -6.00 9.07
N ARG A 108 -4.13 -4.91 8.37
CA ARG A 108 -5.51 -4.49 8.09
C ARG A 108 -6.00 -4.84 6.69
N TRP A 109 -5.11 -4.73 5.70
CA TRP A 109 -5.40 -5.06 4.31
C TRP A 109 -5.38 -6.57 4.05
N ASN A 110 -4.34 -7.30 4.46
CA ASN A 110 -4.23 -8.76 4.27
C ASN A 110 -4.53 -9.29 2.84
N GLY A 111 -4.25 -8.47 1.83
CA GLY A 111 -4.51 -8.76 0.41
C GLY A 111 -3.34 -8.37 -0.49
N PRO A 112 -3.43 -8.61 -1.81
CA PRO A 112 -2.37 -8.27 -2.75
C PRO A 112 -2.01 -6.79 -2.71
N VAL A 113 -0.72 -6.47 -2.77
CA VAL A 113 -0.18 -5.11 -2.84
C VAL A 113 0.81 -5.02 -3.98
N SER A 114 0.68 -3.99 -4.81
CA SER A 114 1.72 -3.57 -5.75
C SER A 114 2.27 -2.23 -5.28
N LEU A 115 3.56 -2.20 -4.93
CA LEU A 115 4.23 -1.05 -4.33
C LEU A 115 5.40 -0.58 -5.19
N ALA A 116 5.31 0.64 -5.72
CA ALA A 116 6.44 1.30 -6.37
C ALA A 116 7.31 2.06 -5.36
N ILE A 117 8.62 1.87 -5.41
CA ILE A 117 9.59 2.55 -4.53
C ILE A 117 10.50 3.41 -5.39
N ILE A 118 10.45 4.73 -5.21
CA ILE A 118 11.39 5.64 -5.89
C ILE A 118 12.70 5.70 -5.10
N THR A 119 13.82 5.43 -5.77
CA THR A 119 15.15 5.48 -5.15
C THR A 119 16.18 6.10 -6.11
N SER A 120 17.33 6.49 -5.57
CA SER A 120 18.47 6.92 -6.39
C SER A 120 19.39 5.74 -6.68
N SER A 121 20.23 5.85 -7.71
CA SER A 121 21.24 4.81 -8.04
C SER A 121 22.12 4.46 -6.82
N GLY A 122 22.48 5.45 -6.00
CA GLY A 122 23.27 5.24 -4.76
C GLY A 122 22.52 4.59 -3.60
N ASP A 123 21.19 4.71 -3.58
CA ASP A 123 20.32 4.15 -2.53
C ASP A 123 19.68 2.81 -2.93
N PHE A 124 19.87 2.36 -4.18
CA PHE A 124 19.27 1.15 -4.73
C PHE A 124 19.54 -0.09 -3.87
N GLN A 125 20.80 -0.31 -3.51
CA GLN A 125 21.20 -1.45 -2.68
C GLN A 125 20.52 -1.41 -1.31
N ALA A 126 20.48 -0.24 -0.68
CA ALA A 126 19.81 -0.08 0.61
C ALA A 126 18.30 -0.40 0.51
N ALA A 127 17.65 -0.03 -0.60
CA ALA A 127 16.24 -0.37 -0.86
C ALA A 127 16.03 -1.89 -1.06
N ILE A 128 16.91 -2.57 -1.81
CA ILE A 128 16.83 -4.03 -1.99
C ILE A 128 17.04 -4.76 -0.66
N ARG A 129 18.03 -4.36 0.14
CA ARG A 129 18.26 -4.95 1.47
C ARG A 129 17.07 -4.74 2.41
N ALA A 130 16.41 -3.57 2.31
CA ALA A 130 15.18 -3.29 3.05
C ALA A 130 14.05 -4.25 2.68
N ILE A 131 13.81 -4.45 1.39
CA ILE A 131 12.80 -5.39 0.87
C ILE A 131 13.09 -6.80 1.38
N ASN A 132 14.34 -7.26 1.27
CA ASN A 132 14.73 -8.60 1.71
C ASN A 132 14.58 -8.78 3.23
N SER A 133 14.95 -7.77 4.03
CA SER A 133 14.67 -7.77 5.47
C SER A 133 13.17 -7.82 5.78
N LEU A 134 12.34 -7.10 5.03
CA LEU A 134 10.89 -7.11 5.22
C LEU A 134 10.28 -8.47 4.88
N TYR A 135 10.74 -9.12 3.80
CA TYR A 135 10.33 -10.49 3.47
C TYR A 135 10.69 -11.50 4.56
N VAL A 136 11.89 -11.38 5.14
CA VAL A 136 12.32 -12.27 6.23
C VAL A 136 11.49 -12.03 7.49
N CYS A 137 11.21 -10.77 7.84
CA CYS A 137 10.60 -10.43 9.12
C CYS A 137 9.07 -10.47 9.13
N TYR A 138 8.41 -10.34 7.98
CA TYR A 138 6.96 -10.23 7.88
C TYR A 138 6.40 -11.19 6.83
N PRO A 139 5.88 -12.37 7.24
CA PRO A 139 5.34 -13.36 6.31
C PRO A 139 4.22 -12.80 5.41
N ALA A 140 3.40 -11.88 5.92
CA ALA A 140 2.38 -11.21 5.11
C ALA A 140 3.00 -10.41 3.95
N ILE A 141 4.14 -9.74 4.17
CA ILE A 141 4.85 -9.01 3.10
C ILE A 141 5.35 -9.99 2.05
N ALA A 142 5.98 -11.09 2.47
CA ALA A 142 6.48 -12.13 1.58
C ALA A 142 5.38 -12.81 0.75
N LEU A 143 4.15 -12.84 1.26
CA LEU A 143 3.01 -13.47 0.60
C LEU A 143 2.24 -12.52 -0.32
N HIS A 144 2.19 -11.23 0.01
CA HIS A 144 1.21 -10.31 -0.58
C HIS A 144 1.81 -9.17 -1.41
N VAL A 145 3.08 -8.84 -1.23
CA VAL A 145 3.64 -7.60 -1.81
C VAL A 145 4.54 -7.92 -2.99
N THR A 146 4.23 -7.28 -4.11
CA THR A 146 5.15 -7.16 -5.26
C THR A 146 5.77 -5.77 -5.21
N PHE A 147 7.10 -5.68 -5.20
CA PHE A 147 7.80 -4.40 -5.19
C PHE A 147 8.30 -4.04 -6.60
N HIS A 148 8.33 -2.74 -6.87
CA HIS A 148 8.83 -2.16 -8.12
C HIS A 148 9.79 -1.04 -7.77
N VAL A 149 11.10 -1.29 -7.81
CA VAL A 149 12.11 -0.28 -7.48
C VAL A 149 12.37 0.57 -8.71
N VAL A 150 11.96 1.83 -8.64
CA VAL A 150 12.02 2.81 -9.72
C VAL A 150 13.23 3.72 -9.49
N ILE A 151 14.07 3.88 -10.50
CA ILE A 151 15.29 4.68 -10.47
C ILE A 151 15.24 5.65 -11.65
N PRO A 152 15.32 6.98 -11.44
CA PRO A 152 15.47 7.92 -12.54
C PRO A 152 16.78 7.67 -13.29
N GLU A 153 16.78 7.86 -14.60
CA GLU A 153 17.98 7.84 -15.43
C GLU A 153 18.87 9.04 -15.03
N ASP A 154 19.96 8.78 -14.32
CA ASP A 154 21.01 9.74 -14.04
C ASP A 154 22.16 9.62 -15.04
N HIS A 155 22.68 10.75 -15.53
CA HIS A 155 23.87 10.79 -16.39
C HIS A 155 25.17 10.43 -15.64
N GLU A 156 25.10 10.31 -14.32
CA GLU A 156 26.21 9.94 -13.45
C GLU A 156 26.05 8.52 -12.93
N SER A 157 26.88 7.63 -13.47
CA SER A 157 27.21 6.28 -13.02
C SER A 157 26.35 5.11 -13.52
N SER A 158 27.03 4.25 -14.29
CA SER A 158 26.78 2.82 -14.36
C SER A 158 26.44 2.27 -12.97
N ILE A 159 25.20 1.82 -12.79
CA ILE A 159 24.74 1.16 -11.57
C ILE A 159 25.68 -0.03 -11.34
N SER A 160 26.62 0.09 -10.39
CA SER A 160 27.24 -1.08 -9.81
C SER A 160 26.15 -1.72 -8.96
N ILE A 161 25.31 -2.54 -9.59
CA ILE A 161 24.43 -3.47 -8.90
C ILE A 161 25.39 -4.38 -8.14
N GLY A 162 25.78 -3.97 -6.93
CA GLY A 162 26.43 -4.88 -6.01
C GLY A 162 25.52 -6.09 -5.91
N ASN A 163 26.08 -7.28 -6.09
CA ASN A 163 25.31 -8.52 -5.93
C ASN A 163 24.95 -8.80 -4.46
N ASP A 164 25.15 -7.84 -3.54
CA ASP A 164 24.85 -8.01 -2.13
C ASP A 164 23.36 -7.85 -1.86
N GLN A 165 22.62 -8.91 -2.20
CA GLN A 165 21.19 -9.04 -1.97
C GLN A 165 20.87 -9.46 -0.53
N ARG A 166 21.80 -9.39 0.42
CA ARG A 166 21.55 -9.85 1.79
C ARG A 166 20.63 -8.90 2.55
N SER A 167 19.82 -9.46 3.45
CA SER A 167 19.09 -8.66 4.42
C SER A 167 20.03 -7.82 5.30
N PHE A 168 19.48 -6.81 5.96
CA PHE A 168 20.17 -6.17 7.08
C PHE A 168 20.36 -7.17 8.23
N GLU A 169 21.54 -7.13 8.85
CA GLU A 169 21.85 -7.87 10.08
C GLU A 169 21.22 -7.16 11.29
N VAL A 170 19.88 -7.08 11.29
CA VAL A 170 19.08 -6.38 12.32
C VAL A 170 17.93 -7.30 12.74
N PRO A 171 17.71 -7.51 14.06
CA PRO A 171 16.57 -8.28 14.55
C PRO A 171 15.23 -7.69 14.08
N CYS A 172 14.26 -8.54 13.76
CA CYS A 172 12.97 -8.12 13.19
C CYS A 172 12.20 -7.10 14.04
N ASN A 173 12.29 -7.19 15.38
CA ASN A 173 11.67 -6.24 16.29
C ASN A 173 12.31 -4.84 16.27
N GLN A 174 13.49 -4.67 15.68
CA GLN A 174 14.17 -3.39 15.51
C GLN A 174 14.15 -2.90 14.06
N LEU A 175 13.75 -3.74 13.11
CA LEU A 175 13.83 -3.45 11.68
C LEU A 175 13.11 -2.14 11.33
N ILE A 176 11.87 -1.93 11.77
CA ILE A 176 11.09 -0.74 11.38
C ILE A 176 11.72 0.56 11.88
N LYS A 177 12.24 0.55 13.11
CA LYS A 177 13.00 1.68 13.64
C LYS A 177 14.26 1.93 12.79
N TYR A 178 14.98 0.85 12.47
CA TYR A 178 16.18 0.92 11.65
C TYR A 178 15.90 1.50 10.26
N LEU A 179 14.85 1.04 9.56
CA LEU A 179 14.46 1.56 8.25
C LEU A 179 14.17 3.06 8.32
N PHE A 180 13.40 3.51 9.31
CA PHE A 180 13.08 4.92 9.48
C PHE A 180 14.32 5.79 9.74
N GLU A 181 15.24 5.31 10.57
CA GLU A 181 16.43 6.07 10.95
C GLU A 181 17.50 6.09 9.85
N ASN A 182 17.66 5.00 9.11
CA ASN A 182 18.80 4.79 8.21
C ASN A 182 18.47 4.89 6.71
N LEU A 183 17.21 4.72 6.29
CA LEU A 183 16.82 4.82 4.86
C LEU A 183 16.27 6.18 4.48
N LYS A 184 16.82 7.24 5.06
CA LYS A 184 16.43 8.62 4.74
C LYS A 184 16.84 9.05 3.31
N GLY A 185 17.84 8.37 2.73
CA GLY A 185 18.26 8.44 1.31
C GLY A 185 18.51 9.84 0.73
N ARG A 186 18.75 9.91 -0.59
CA ARG A 186 18.38 11.10 -1.38
C ARG A 186 16.87 11.16 -1.38
N ASN A 187 16.34 11.95 -0.47
CA ASN A 187 14.91 12.09 -0.37
C ASN A 187 14.41 12.93 -1.56
N PHE A 188 13.77 12.28 -2.54
CA PHE A 188 13.01 12.95 -3.61
C PHE A 188 11.87 13.82 -3.04
N GLU A 189 11.63 13.77 -1.73
CA GLU A 189 10.68 14.61 -1.02
C GLU A 189 11.34 15.77 -0.25
N LEU A 190 12.64 15.66 0.13
CA LEU A 190 13.31 16.66 1.00
C LEU A 190 14.48 17.44 0.36
N LYS A 191 14.96 17.05 -0.83
CA LYS A 191 16.13 17.71 -1.49
C LYS A 191 15.83 18.42 -2.82
N GLY A 192 14.57 18.72 -3.12
CA GLY A 192 14.19 19.54 -4.28
C GLY A 192 14.17 18.81 -5.64
N LEU A 193 14.32 17.49 -5.66
CA LEU A 193 13.98 16.68 -6.83
C LEU A 193 12.46 16.49 -6.86
N PRO A 194 11.79 16.54 -8.02
CA PRO A 194 10.35 16.33 -8.08
C PRO A 194 10.01 14.87 -7.77
N TYR A 195 9.08 14.63 -6.84
CA TYR A 195 8.54 13.30 -6.55
C TYR A 195 7.59 12.87 -7.69
N PRO A 196 7.90 11.81 -8.47
CA PRO A 196 7.15 11.49 -9.69
C PRO A 196 5.92 10.62 -9.40
N GLY A 197 5.02 11.08 -8.51
CA GLY A 197 3.85 10.31 -8.02
C GLY A 197 3.05 9.63 -9.14
N ASN A 198 2.67 10.38 -10.18
CA ASN A 198 1.98 9.84 -11.36
C ASN A 198 2.68 8.65 -12.01
N ILE A 199 4.01 8.70 -12.14
CA ILE A 199 4.79 7.61 -12.74
C ILE A 199 4.74 6.40 -11.81
N LEU A 200 4.97 6.60 -10.52
CA LEU A 200 4.98 5.54 -9.52
C LEU A 200 3.61 4.85 -9.40
N THR A 201 2.52 5.62 -9.35
CA THR A 201 1.15 5.07 -9.38
C THR A 201 0.91 4.25 -10.64
N ASN A 202 1.37 4.73 -11.81
CA ASN A 202 1.20 3.98 -13.06
C ASN A 202 2.02 2.70 -13.08
N VAL A 203 3.27 2.71 -12.59
CA VAL A 203 4.10 1.51 -12.45
C VAL A 203 3.38 0.48 -11.57
N ALA A 204 3.01 0.85 -10.35
CA ALA A 204 2.31 -0.07 -9.46
C ALA A 204 0.96 -0.54 -10.04
N ARG A 205 0.20 0.36 -10.68
CA ARG A 205 -1.08 0.01 -11.30
C ARG A 205 -0.95 -1.00 -12.43
N LEU A 206 0.03 -0.83 -13.32
CA LEU A 206 0.21 -1.68 -14.50
C LEU A 206 0.64 -3.11 -14.12
N HIS A 207 1.24 -3.27 -12.95
CA HIS A 207 1.72 -4.55 -12.42
C HIS A 207 0.79 -5.14 -11.34
N ALA A 208 -0.40 -4.55 -11.15
CA ALA A 208 -1.45 -5.15 -10.34
C ALA A 208 -1.99 -6.43 -11.01
N THR A 209 -2.14 -7.49 -10.22
CA THR A 209 -2.48 -8.84 -10.72
C THR A 209 -3.97 -9.17 -10.66
N THR A 210 -4.79 -8.27 -10.13
CA THR A 210 -6.24 -8.47 -9.93
C THR A 210 -7.09 -7.60 -10.84
N ASN A 211 -8.36 -7.94 -11.02
CA ASN A 211 -9.27 -7.21 -11.90
C ASN A 211 -9.77 -5.86 -11.34
N PHE A 212 -9.63 -5.62 -10.04
CA PHE A 212 -9.84 -4.32 -9.42
C PHE A 212 -8.56 -3.81 -8.75
N ILE A 213 -8.46 -2.49 -8.62
CA ILE A 213 -7.36 -1.83 -7.91
C ILE A 213 -7.93 -0.84 -6.90
N LEU A 214 -7.23 -0.68 -5.78
CA LEU A 214 -7.43 0.40 -4.82
C LEU A 214 -6.17 1.26 -4.85
N VAL A 215 -6.26 2.47 -5.39
CA VAL A 215 -5.13 3.41 -5.46
C VAL A 215 -5.10 4.26 -4.20
N ALA A 216 -3.95 4.28 -3.54
CA ALA A 216 -3.89 4.63 -2.13
C ALA A 216 -2.45 4.94 -1.69
N ASP A 217 -2.26 5.96 -0.83
CA ASP A 217 -0.95 6.20 -0.22
C ASP A 217 -0.56 5.07 0.76
N ILE A 218 0.71 5.03 1.13
CA ILE A 218 1.28 3.96 1.96
C ILE A 218 1.07 4.19 3.47
N ASP A 219 0.96 5.45 3.89
CA ASP A 219 0.77 5.90 5.28
C ASP A 219 -0.71 5.88 5.71
N LEU A 220 -1.52 5.37 4.81
CA LEU A 220 -2.95 5.37 4.80
C LEU A 220 -3.39 3.96 5.28
N SER A 221 -4.15 3.88 6.38
CA SER A 221 -4.54 2.61 7.01
C SER A 221 -6.00 2.24 6.73
N PRO A 222 -6.28 1.13 6.01
CA PRO A 222 -7.65 0.71 5.77
C PRO A 222 -8.26 0.15 7.05
N SER A 223 -9.57 -0.03 7.07
CA SER A 223 -10.22 -0.68 8.19
C SER A 223 -9.89 -2.17 8.26
N LEU A 224 -10.05 -2.77 9.44
CA LEU A 224 -9.69 -4.17 9.63
C LEU A 224 -10.56 -5.09 8.74
N GLY A 225 -9.92 -6.04 8.06
CA GLY A 225 -10.60 -6.98 7.16
C GLY A 225 -11.19 -6.33 5.91
N PHE A 226 -10.63 -5.20 5.46
CA PHE A 226 -11.19 -4.45 4.34
C PHE A 226 -11.07 -5.22 3.02
N TYR A 227 -9.96 -5.93 2.78
CA TYR A 227 -9.81 -6.75 1.58
C TYR A 227 -10.87 -7.83 1.48
N GLU A 228 -11.11 -8.61 2.54
CA GLU A 228 -12.12 -9.67 2.54
C GLU A 228 -13.52 -9.09 2.28
N GLN A 229 -13.83 -7.93 2.87
CA GLN A 229 -15.07 -7.20 2.59
C GLN A 229 -15.18 -6.78 1.12
N THR A 230 -14.11 -6.28 0.50
CA THR A 230 -14.13 -5.90 -0.93
C THR A 230 -14.29 -7.10 -1.85
N VAL A 231 -13.60 -8.21 -1.57
CA VAL A 231 -13.74 -9.46 -2.32
C VAL A 231 -15.18 -9.96 -2.24
N LYS A 232 -15.79 -9.94 -1.03
CA LYS A 232 -17.19 -10.31 -0.83
C LYS A 232 -18.13 -9.40 -1.63
N PHE A 233 -17.93 -8.08 -1.56
CA PHE A 233 -18.73 -7.09 -2.30
C PHE A 233 -18.72 -7.36 -3.81
N PHE A 234 -17.53 -7.54 -4.41
CA PHE A 234 -17.42 -7.79 -5.84
C PHE A 234 -17.97 -9.14 -6.28
N LYS A 235 -17.88 -10.18 -5.43
CA LYS A 235 -18.47 -11.49 -5.72
C LYS A 235 -20.00 -11.49 -5.65
N GLU A 236 -20.58 -10.80 -4.67
CA GLU A 236 -22.01 -10.93 -4.36
C GLU A 236 -22.90 -9.86 -5.00
N LYS A 237 -22.39 -8.65 -5.19
CA LYS A 237 -23.23 -7.47 -5.45
C LYS A 237 -23.06 -6.88 -6.84
N VAL A 238 -22.14 -7.42 -7.62
CA VAL A 238 -21.64 -6.72 -8.79
C VAL A 238 -21.37 -7.69 -9.93
N THR A 239 -22.11 -7.56 -11.03
CA THR A 239 -21.72 -8.19 -12.28
C THR A 239 -20.68 -7.32 -12.99
N HIS A 240 -19.71 -7.93 -13.67
CA HIS A 240 -18.67 -7.17 -14.37
C HIS A 240 -19.21 -6.23 -15.45
N GLU A 241 -20.35 -6.56 -16.05
CA GLU A 241 -21.01 -5.76 -17.07
C GLU A 241 -21.55 -4.43 -16.49
N ASP A 242 -22.05 -4.45 -15.25
CA ASP A 242 -22.58 -3.27 -14.54
C ASP A 242 -21.51 -2.27 -14.06
N LEU A 243 -20.23 -2.62 -14.24
CA LEU A 243 -19.09 -1.84 -13.77
C LEU A 243 -18.33 -1.10 -14.86
N LYS A 244 -18.77 -1.19 -16.11
CA LYS A 244 -18.10 -0.47 -17.19
C LYS A 244 -18.07 1.03 -16.88
N LYS A 245 -16.88 1.63 -16.90
CA LYS A 245 -16.63 3.05 -16.56
C LYS A 245 -17.14 3.44 -15.16
N THR A 246 -17.03 2.53 -14.20
CA THR A 246 -17.38 2.77 -12.79
C THR A 246 -16.14 2.98 -11.94
N ALA A 247 -16.19 3.97 -11.06
CA ALA A 247 -15.25 4.11 -9.95
C ALA A 247 -16.02 4.05 -8.61
N PHE A 248 -15.36 3.48 -7.60
CA PHE A 248 -15.86 3.44 -6.23
C PHE A 248 -15.03 4.40 -5.39
N ILE A 249 -15.69 5.35 -4.75
CA ILE A 249 -15.04 6.29 -3.85
C ILE A 249 -15.13 5.76 -2.44
N VAL A 250 -13.97 5.72 -1.81
CA VAL A 250 -13.79 5.16 -0.49
C VAL A 250 -13.46 6.34 0.44
N PRO A 251 -14.38 6.78 1.32
CA PRO A 251 -14.20 7.94 2.21
C PRO A 251 -12.97 7.93 3.12
N THR A 252 -12.19 9.00 3.14
CA THR A 252 -10.91 9.11 3.87
C THR A 252 -11.04 10.02 5.09
N PHE A 253 -10.32 9.72 6.17
CA PHE A 253 -10.38 10.50 7.41
C PHE A 253 -8.96 10.74 7.96
N GLU A 254 -8.75 11.93 8.51
CA GLU A 254 -7.60 12.27 9.34
C GLU A 254 -7.95 11.94 10.79
N ILE A 255 -7.05 11.29 11.52
CA ILE A 255 -7.20 11.07 12.95
C ILE A 255 -6.15 11.86 13.71
N GLU A 256 -6.53 12.38 14.87
CA GLU A 256 -5.58 12.94 15.83
C GLU A 256 -4.82 11.76 16.47
N GLU A 257 -3.49 11.74 16.32
CA GLU A 257 -2.69 10.62 16.80
C GLU A 257 -2.70 10.49 18.33
N ILE A 258 -2.70 9.24 18.82
CA ILE A 258 -1.54 8.63 19.52
C ILE A 258 -1.88 7.19 19.99
N ASN A 259 -3.15 6.83 20.24
CA ASN A 259 -3.45 5.52 20.88
C ASN A 259 -4.55 4.65 20.26
N TYR A 260 -5.31 5.15 19.29
CA TYR A 260 -6.46 4.40 18.78
C TYR A 260 -6.71 4.68 17.29
N VAL A 261 -6.56 3.64 16.48
CA VAL A 261 -6.95 3.64 15.08
C VAL A 261 -8.31 2.96 14.98
N PRO A 262 -9.37 3.64 14.51
CA PRO A 262 -10.69 3.03 14.35
C PRO A 262 -10.62 1.70 13.60
N MET A 263 -11.23 0.65 14.14
CA MET A 263 -11.19 -0.69 13.51
C MET A 263 -12.22 -0.77 12.39
N ASP A 264 -13.38 -0.15 12.60
CA ASP A 264 -14.49 -0.12 11.66
C ASP A 264 -15.17 1.25 11.59
N LYS A 265 -16.34 1.27 10.93
CA LYS A 265 -17.11 2.48 10.68
C LYS A 265 -17.78 3.02 11.96
N ASP A 266 -18.21 2.14 12.86
CA ASP A 266 -18.90 2.56 14.08
C ASP A 266 -17.88 3.19 15.04
N ASP A 267 -16.70 2.57 15.16
CA ASP A 267 -15.53 3.13 15.83
C ASP A 267 -15.12 4.50 15.28
N LEU A 268 -15.12 4.64 13.94
CA LEU A 268 -14.77 5.88 13.28
C LEU A 268 -15.83 6.97 13.52
N ALA A 269 -17.11 6.61 13.54
CA ALA A 269 -18.19 7.54 13.86
C ALA A 269 -18.04 8.09 15.28
N ILE A 270 -17.73 7.22 16.26
CA ILE A 270 -17.42 7.63 17.64
C ILE A 270 -16.23 8.59 17.68
N ALA A 271 -15.16 8.29 16.93
CA ALA A 271 -13.98 9.16 16.87
C ALA A 271 -14.30 10.53 16.25
N VAL A 272 -15.13 10.57 15.21
CA VAL A 272 -15.57 11.83 14.58
C VAL A 272 -16.46 12.64 15.51
N ASP A 273 -17.41 12.01 16.20
CA ASP A 273 -18.30 12.66 17.17
C ASP A 273 -17.51 13.20 18.38
N GLY A 274 -16.45 12.50 18.78
CA GLY A 274 -15.52 12.93 19.82
C GLY A 274 -14.50 14.00 19.38
N GLY A 275 -14.47 14.38 18.09
CA GLY A 275 -13.53 15.36 17.55
C GLY A 275 -12.11 14.82 17.32
N HIS A 276 -11.87 13.52 17.50
CA HIS A 276 -10.59 12.84 17.31
C HIS A 276 -10.36 12.35 15.87
N ALA A 277 -11.38 12.44 15.03
CA ALA A 277 -11.28 12.18 13.61
C ALA A 277 -12.05 13.22 12.82
N ARG A 278 -11.61 13.49 11.59
CA ARG A 278 -12.27 14.43 10.68
C ARG A 278 -12.12 14.01 9.24
N GLN A 279 -12.96 14.57 8.38
CA GLN A 279 -12.86 14.34 6.94
C GLN A 279 -11.48 14.77 6.44
N PHE A 280 -10.90 13.97 5.56
CA PHE A 280 -9.60 14.23 4.99
C PHE A 280 -9.55 15.57 4.24
N HIS A 281 -8.49 16.36 4.47
CA HIS A 281 -8.28 17.70 3.92
C HIS A 281 -9.43 18.68 4.16
N LYS A 282 -10.23 18.48 5.22
CA LYS A 282 -11.35 19.38 5.56
C LYS A 282 -10.89 20.83 5.73
N GLU A 283 -9.68 21.05 6.22
CA GLU A 283 -9.13 22.40 6.47
C GLU A 283 -8.33 22.94 5.28
N THR A 284 -7.61 22.10 4.56
CA THR A 284 -6.71 22.50 3.48
C THR A 284 -7.42 22.60 2.12
N CYS A 285 -8.34 21.69 1.82
CA CYS A 285 -9.16 21.73 0.61
C CYS A 285 -10.57 21.11 0.82
N PRO A 286 -11.53 21.87 1.37
CA PRO A 286 -12.87 21.38 1.65
C PRO A 286 -13.63 20.83 0.42
N HIS A 287 -13.31 21.32 -0.79
CA HIS A 287 -13.99 20.88 -2.02
C HIS A 287 -13.35 19.66 -2.69
N CYS A 288 -12.09 19.35 -2.42
CA CYS A 288 -11.34 18.28 -3.10
C CYS A 288 -11.97 16.90 -2.88
N HIS A 289 -12.56 16.67 -1.71
CA HIS A 289 -13.15 15.37 -1.33
C HIS A 289 -14.69 15.42 -1.22
N LYS A 290 -15.34 16.44 -1.79
CA LYS A 290 -16.81 16.58 -1.75
C LYS A 290 -17.53 15.37 -2.35
N ILE A 291 -16.90 14.71 -3.33
CA ILE A 291 -17.46 13.55 -4.03
C ILE A 291 -17.63 12.31 -3.15
N SER A 292 -16.90 12.22 -2.03
CA SER A 292 -17.06 11.16 -1.02
C SER A 292 -18.45 11.16 -0.39
N ASN A 293 -19.12 12.32 -0.35
CA ASN A 293 -20.43 12.53 0.27
C ASN A 293 -20.50 11.93 1.69
N TYR A 294 -19.65 12.47 2.57
CA TYR A 294 -19.49 11.98 3.94
C TYR A 294 -20.81 11.93 4.73
N GLU A 295 -21.70 12.92 4.54
CA GLU A 295 -23.02 12.94 5.19
C GLU A 295 -23.86 11.72 4.79
N ARG A 296 -23.92 11.41 3.49
CA ARG A 296 -24.59 10.20 3.00
C ARG A 296 -23.90 8.95 3.55
N TRP A 297 -22.58 8.92 3.55
CA TRP A 297 -21.81 7.77 4.00
C TRP A 297 -22.11 7.39 5.45
N PHE A 298 -22.12 8.37 6.37
CA PHE A 298 -22.47 8.12 7.78
C PHE A 298 -23.91 7.61 7.96
N LYS A 299 -24.85 8.05 7.12
CA LYS A 299 -26.27 7.62 7.19
C LYS A 299 -26.50 6.20 6.67
N LEU A 300 -25.60 5.65 5.85
CA LEU A 300 -25.71 4.26 5.42
C LEU A 300 -25.56 3.35 6.63
N LYS A 301 -26.47 2.42 6.83
CA LYS A 301 -26.32 1.41 7.89
C LYS A 301 -25.24 0.43 7.46
N ALA A 302 -24.39 0.03 8.41
CA ALA A 302 -23.55 -1.15 8.23
C ALA A 302 -24.47 -2.30 7.80
N SER A 303 -24.14 -2.95 6.69
CA SER A 303 -24.92 -4.09 6.21
C SER A 303 -24.82 -5.19 7.26
N THR A 304 -25.89 -5.36 8.05
CA THR A 304 -26.11 -6.51 8.93
C THR A 304 -26.02 -7.77 8.07
N THR A 305 -24.91 -8.48 8.18
CA THR A 305 -24.82 -9.90 7.80
C THR A 305 -25.46 -10.74 8.87
#